data_AF-A0A7S2YE20-F1
#
_entry.id   AF-A0A7S2YE20-F1
#
_cell.length_a   1.000
_cell.length_b   1.000
_cell.length_c   1.000
_cell.angle_alpha   90.00
_cell.angle_beta   90.00
_cell.angle_gamma   90.00
#
_symmetry.space_group_name_H-M   'P 1'
#
loop_
_entity.id
_entity.type
_entity.pdbx_description
1 polymer ?
#
loop_
_entity_poly.entity_id
_entity_poly.type
_entity_poly.pdbx_seq_one_letter_code
_entity_poly.pdbx_strand_id
1 'polypeptide(L)'
;KLEAIFQVWVFYWRSANWMGGRDGKSLTHDPKDCECRESFTTSSSESTDDEQPAQEGAANQESELHNEIPSFFKRFFVGAFYQPLSSIEEYFGEKVAFYFAWLQHTAMHLVFLTVAGLIVFITQVSTGNWDTALRPYFAVFVMIWTFVVLVNWKKRANFLAYEWGTMNYQEQEVTRPQFHGEYVTDEITGEEVLHYPKWKRWLKYCISLPVTLLFTFGTLFVILWVHANRDLQLAKYLDEKHHGESSSNAFQLHFGISAFGQKKPVVELDITGDLLYDPVFLFLLAGMPAMLGLCLPLLNFILMRLSVLLNNFENYRTVSEYRTHLIIKVFSFRF
;
A
#
# COMPACT_ATOMS: atom_id res chain seq x y z
N LYS A 1 23.00 11.63 8.05
CA LYS A 1 21.60 12.13 8.10
C LYS A 1 20.56 11.02 7.93
N LEU A 2 20.68 10.08 6.99
CA LEU A 2 19.92 8.80 7.06
C LEU A 2 20.20 8.03 8.36
N GLU A 3 21.46 8.06 8.81
CA GLU A 3 21.86 7.55 10.12
C GLU A 3 21.03 8.19 11.25
N ALA A 4 20.65 9.48 11.15
CA ALA A 4 19.86 10.13 12.18
C ALA A 4 18.40 9.62 12.17
N ILE A 5 17.81 9.37 11.00
CA ILE A 5 16.47 8.79 10.88
C ILE A 5 16.46 7.34 11.37
N PHE A 6 17.47 6.55 11.00
CA PHE A 6 17.65 5.19 11.48
C PHE A 6 17.91 5.15 12.99
N GLN A 7 18.75 6.04 13.50
CA GLN A 7 19.01 6.19 14.93
C GLN A 7 17.76 6.65 15.66
N VAL A 8 16.92 7.55 15.12
CA VAL A 8 15.63 7.94 15.71
C VAL A 8 14.64 6.77 15.74
N TRP A 9 14.59 5.97 14.67
CA TRP A 9 13.75 4.78 14.63
C TRP A 9 14.25 3.71 15.61
N VAL A 10 15.55 3.43 15.65
CA VAL A 10 16.18 2.51 16.63
C VAL A 10 16.07 3.04 18.06
N PHE A 11 16.20 4.36 18.26
CA PHE A 11 16.04 5.07 19.52
C PHE A 11 14.62 4.89 20.05
N TYR A 12 13.62 4.95 19.16
CA TYR A 12 12.23 4.69 19.50
C TYR A 12 12.01 3.26 20.06
N TRP A 13 12.71 2.26 19.51
CA TRP A 13 12.62 0.86 19.96
C TRP A 13 13.51 0.52 21.17
N ARG A 14 14.46 1.38 21.54
CA ARG A 14 15.38 1.14 22.65
C ARG A 14 14.73 1.49 23.99
N SER A 15 14.73 0.55 24.93
CA SER A 15 14.03 0.65 26.21
C SER A 15 14.43 1.87 27.06
N ALA A 16 15.68 2.31 26.94
CA ALA A 16 16.25 3.40 27.74
C ALA A 16 15.67 4.79 27.45
N ASN A 17 15.10 4.99 26.26
CA ASN A 17 14.63 6.30 25.81
C ASN A 17 13.19 6.62 26.23
N TRP A 18 12.53 5.65 26.87
CA TRP A 18 11.21 5.79 27.49
C TRP A 18 11.30 6.06 28.99
N MET A 19 12.52 6.19 29.52
CA MET A 19 12.81 6.29 30.96
C MET A 19 12.89 7.74 31.45
N GLY A 20 12.17 8.66 30.80
CA GLY A 20 12.09 10.06 31.22
C GLY A 20 10.83 10.69 30.67
N GLY A 21 9.95 11.15 31.56
CA GLY A 21 8.73 11.85 31.18
C GLY A 21 9.03 13.04 30.27
N ARG A 22 8.73 12.92 28.97
CA ARG A 22 8.68 14.04 28.02
C ARG A 22 7.80 13.74 26.79
N ASP A 23 6.62 14.36 26.78
CA ASP A 23 5.72 14.95 25.77
C ASP A 23 5.91 14.79 24.23
N GLY A 24 6.70 13.84 23.73
CA GLY A 24 6.72 13.53 22.29
C GLY A 24 7.27 14.64 21.39
N LYS A 25 7.89 15.68 21.97
CA LYS A 25 8.61 16.77 21.27
C LYS A 25 10.12 16.51 21.17
N SER A 26 10.56 15.27 21.07
CA SER A 26 12.01 14.95 21.05
C SER A 26 12.65 15.23 19.68
N LEU A 27 12.78 16.50 19.31
CA LEU A 27 13.63 16.94 18.19
C LEU A 27 14.50 18.16 18.49
N THR A 28 14.46 18.74 19.70
CA THR A 28 15.48 19.72 20.08
C THR A 28 16.68 19.00 20.68
N HIS A 29 17.65 18.71 19.81
CA HIS A 29 18.99 18.31 20.22
C HIS A 29 19.62 19.52 20.92
N ASP A 30 19.58 19.56 22.26
CA ASP A 30 20.32 20.58 23.01
C ASP A 30 21.82 20.23 22.89
N PRO A 31 22.71 21.12 22.39
CA PRO A 31 24.10 20.77 22.10
C PRO A 31 24.96 20.46 23.34
N LYS A 32 24.41 20.57 24.54
CA LYS A 32 25.16 20.52 25.80
C LYS A 32 25.40 19.11 26.36
N ASP A 33 24.74 18.09 25.82
CA ASP A 33 24.82 16.73 26.36
C ASP A 33 26.00 15.89 25.80
N CYS A 34 26.88 16.48 24.97
CA CYS A 34 28.01 15.78 24.34
C CYS A 34 29.40 16.02 24.99
N GLU A 35 29.52 16.85 26.02
CA GLU A 35 30.81 17.06 26.70
C GLU A 35 30.89 16.29 28.01
N CYS A 36 31.04 14.96 27.95
CA CYS A 36 31.42 14.17 29.13
C CYS A 36 32.17 12.88 28.74
N ARG A 37 33.30 12.98 28.01
CA ARG A 37 34.36 11.94 28.12
C ARG A 37 35.74 12.30 27.54
N GLU A 38 36.35 13.41 27.95
CA GLU A 38 37.83 13.52 27.84
C GLU A 38 38.40 14.31 29.02
N SER A 39 39.01 13.62 29.97
CA SER A 39 40.22 14.10 30.65
C SER A 39 40.86 12.95 31.43
N PHE A 40 42.03 12.60 30.92
CA PHE A 40 43.03 11.75 31.52
C PHE A 40 43.56 12.41 32.81
N THR A 41 43.82 11.57 33.81
CA THR A 41 44.35 11.89 35.14
C THR A 41 45.64 12.71 35.13
N THR A 42 45.74 13.78 35.93
CA THR A 42 47.01 14.13 36.64
C THR A 42 46.76 14.97 37.91
N SER A 43 47.21 14.40 39.04
CA SER A 43 47.74 14.98 40.29
C SER A 43 46.94 15.96 41.18
N SER A 44 46.80 15.47 42.43
CA SER A 44 47.17 16.07 43.73
C SER A 44 46.17 16.87 44.58
N SER A 45 46.22 16.53 45.88
CA SER A 45 45.73 17.20 47.12
C SER A 45 44.21 17.31 47.29
N GLU A 46 43.56 17.12 48.45
CA GLU A 46 43.91 16.72 49.83
C GLU A 46 42.58 16.73 50.63
N SER A 47 42.52 15.97 51.73
CA SER A 47 41.50 15.94 52.82
C SER A 47 40.07 15.48 52.52
N THR A 48 39.67 14.27 52.93
CA THR A 48 39.07 13.79 54.20
C THR A 48 37.55 14.00 54.36
N ASP A 49 36.91 12.86 54.61
CA ASP A 49 35.74 12.59 55.46
C ASP A 49 34.35 12.34 54.83
N ASP A 50 33.82 11.20 55.31
CA ASP A 50 32.46 10.68 55.38
C ASP A 50 31.83 9.95 54.18
N GLU A 51 31.80 8.62 54.34
CA GLU A 51 31.22 7.60 53.47
C GLU A 51 29.80 7.23 53.94
N GLN A 52 28.89 7.02 52.98
CA GLN A 52 27.52 6.45 53.02
C GLN A 52 26.36 7.44 53.31
N PRO A 53 25.65 7.86 52.23
CA PRO A 53 24.33 7.25 51.95
C PRO A 53 24.00 7.15 50.43
N ALA A 54 24.88 6.55 49.62
CA ALA A 54 24.69 6.50 48.16
C ALA A 54 23.99 5.23 47.63
N GLN A 55 23.90 4.16 48.43
CA GLN A 55 23.41 2.86 47.94
C GLN A 55 21.89 2.66 48.05
N GLU A 56 21.21 3.33 48.98
CA GLU A 56 19.75 3.22 49.15
C GLU A 56 18.97 4.03 48.09
N GLY A 57 19.58 5.12 47.59
CA GLY A 57 19.01 5.92 46.50
C GLY A 57 19.07 5.23 45.15
N ALA A 58 20.17 4.52 44.84
CA ALA A 58 20.36 3.86 43.55
C ALA A 58 19.38 2.69 43.32
N ALA A 59 19.09 1.89 44.36
CA ALA A 59 18.15 0.77 44.26
C ALA A 59 16.69 1.23 44.10
N ASN A 60 16.31 2.32 44.77
CA ASN A 60 14.97 2.90 44.62
C ASN A 60 14.80 3.58 43.26
N GLN A 61 15.86 4.21 42.74
CA GLN A 61 15.85 4.86 41.43
C GLN A 61 15.83 3.85 40.28
N GLU A 62 16.50 2.70 40.40
CA GLU A 62 16.38 1.58 39.43
C GLU A 62 14.98 0.94 39.43
N SER A 63 14.34 0.86 40.60
CA SER A 63 12.99 0.29 40.74
C SER A 63 11.88 1.21 40.22
N GLU A 64 12.02 2.54 40.40
CA GLU A 64 11.10 3.53 39.83
C GLU A 64 11.25 3.65 38.30
N LEU A 65 12.47 3.55 37.77
CA LEU A 65 12.73 3.59 36.33
C LEU A 65 12.10 2.41 35.57
N HIS A 66 12.02 1.24 36.24
CA HIS A 66 11.42 0.03 35.67
C HIS A 66 9.89 0.08 35.63
N ASN A 67 9.26 0.98 36.40
CA ASN A 67 7.80 1.18 36.44
C ASN A 67 7.28 2.13 35.35
N GLU A 68 8.15 2.87 34.66
CA GLU A 68 7.75 3.77 33.56
C GLU A 68 7.85 3.12 32.18
N ILE A 69 8.44 1.94 32.07
CA ILE A 69 8.64 1.25 30.79
C ILE A 69 7.27 0.81 30.24
N PRO A 70 6.80 1.40 29.11
CA PRO A 70 5.55 0.96 28.52
C PRO A 70 5.66 -0.49 28.09
N SER A 71 4.60 -1.26 28.32
CA SER A 71 4.53 -2.67 27.95
C SER A 71 4.95 -2.89 26.49
N PHE A 72 5.49 -4.08 26.20
CA PHE A 72 5.92 -4.45 24.85
C PHE A 72 4.87 -4.11 23.78
N PHE A 73 3.58 -4.36 24.08
CA PHE A 73 2.47 -4.00 23.22
C PHE A 73 2.37 -2.49 22.95
N LYS A 74 2.46 -1.63 23.97
CA LYS A 74 2.45 -0.18 23.77
C LYS A 74 3.63 0.29 22.92
N ARG A 75 4.83 -0.25 23.14
CA ARG A 75 6.01 0.05 22.32
C ARG A 75 5.83 -0.39 20.87
N PHE A 76 5.32 -1.60 20.68
CA PHE A 76 5.06 -2.17 19.35
C PHE A 76 4.01 -1.35 18.59
N PHE A 77 2.86 -1.07 19.19
CA PHE A 77 1.80 -0.31 18.53
C PHE A 77 2.22 1.13 18.26
N VAL A 78 2.78 1.83 19.25
CA VAL A 78 3.16 3.23 19.01
C VAL A 78 4.36 3.30 18.05
N GLY A 79 5.30 2.35 18.07
CA GLY A 79 6.44 2.33 17.14
C GLY A 79 6.17 1.84 15.74
N ALA A 80 5.20 0.95 15.57
CA ALA A 80 4.77 0.50 14.25
C ALA A 80 3.90 1.55 13.54
N PHE A 81 3.10 2.31 14.30
CA PHE A 81 2.10 3.21 13.72
C PHE A 81 2.42 4.71 13.85
N TYR A 82 3.20 5.17 14.83
CA TYR A 82 3.56 6.58 14.96
C TYR A 82 4.83 6.92 14.17
N GLN A 83 4.67 7.60 13.02
CA GLN A 83 5.79 8.04 12.20
C GLN A 83 6.11 9.52 12.48
N PRO A 84 7.39 9.91 12.53
CA PRO A 84 7.80 11.31 12.73
C PRO A 84 7.59 12.12 11.43
N LEU A 85 6.36 12.58 11.20
CA LEU A 85 5.98 13.22 9.94
C LEU A 85 6.71 14.55 9.69
N SER A 86 6.93 15.38 10.72
CA SER A 86 7.60 16.67 10.57
C SER A 86 9.06 16.54 10.14
N SER A 87 9.80 15.53 10.64
CA SER A 87 11.17 15.28 10.19
C SER A 87 11.26 14.77 8.74
N ILE A 88 10.26 13.98 8.32
CA ILE A 88 10.16 13.49 6.94
C ILE A 88 9.84 14.66 6.01
N GLU A 89 8.95 15.55 6.43
CA GLU A 89 8.60 16.77 5.71
C GLU A 89 9.82 17.68 5.55
N GLU A 90 10.54 17.98 6.64
CA GLU A 90 11.74 18.83 6.59
C GLU A 90 12.83 18.27 5.65
N TYR A 91 12.98 16.94 5.56
CA TYR A 91 14.03 16.32 4.76
C TYR A 91 13.63 15.99 3.31
N PHE A 92 12.47 15.37 3.11
CA PHE A 92 12.00 14.91 1.79
C PHE A 92 10.98 15.84 1.14
N GLY A 93 10.49 16.83 1.87
CA GLY A 93 9.41 17.72 1.47
C GLY A 93 8.03 17.14 1.75
N GLU A 94 7.04 18.02 1.70
CA GLU A 94 5.65 17.73 2.06
C GLU A 94 5.00 16.65 1.19
N LYS A 95 5.31 16.60 -0.12
CA LYS A 95 4.73 15.61 -1.04
C LYS A 95 5.00 14.18 -0.58
N VAL A 96 6.23 13.93 -0.09
CA VAL A 96 6.64 12.62 0.44
C VAL A 96 6.05 12.43 1.85
N ALA A 97 6.02 13.47 2.68
CA ALA A 97 5.42 13.40 4.00
C ALA A 97 3.92 13.08 3.98
N PHE A 98 3.16 13.62 3.03
CA PHE A 98 1.75 13.27 2.83
C PHE A 98 1.53 11.80 2.49
N TYR A 99 2.44 11.18 1.73
CA TYR A 99 2.38 9.74 1.44
C TYR A 99 2.56 8.91 2.72
N PHE A 100 3.55 9.24 3.56
CA PHE A 100 3.78 8.57 4.84
C PHE A 100 2.64 8.82 5.83
N ALA A 101 2.10 10.04 5.87
CA ALA A 101 0.93 10.38 6.66
C ALA A 101 -0.32 9.55 6.26
N TRP A 102 -0.54 9.36 4.95
CA TRP A 102 -1.61 8.51 4.44
C TRP A 102 -1.40 7.04 4.80
N LEU A 103 -0.17 6.56 4.69
CA LEU A 103 0.20 5.19 5.05
C LEU A 103 -0.06 4.92 6.53
N GLN A 104 0.41 5.80 7.42
CA GLN A 104 0.13 5.73 8.86
C GLN A 104 -1.38 5.78 9.15
N HIS A 105 -2.11 6.71 8.53
CA HIS A 105 -3.55 6.85 8.71
C HIS A 105 -4.29 5.56 8.33
N THR A 106 -3.97 5.02 7.16
CA THR A 106 -4.58 3.79 6.64
C THR A 106 -4.25 2.60 7.54
N ALA A 107 -2.98 2.43 7.92
CA ALA A 107 -2.54 1.34 8.77
C ALA A 107 -3.26 1.34 10.14
N MET A 108 -3.42 2.50 10.78
CA MET A 108 -4.15 2.63 12.05
C MET A 108 -5.63 2.26 11.92
N HIS A 109 -6.32 2.71 10.86
CA HIS A 109 -7.75 2.43 10.68
C HIS A 109 -8.02 0.98 10.25
N LEU A 110 -7.08 0.33 9.56
CA LEU A 110 -7.17 -1.08 9.20
C LEU A 110 -7.13 -1.99 10.44
N VAL A 111 -6.41 -1.62 11.50
CA VAL A 111 -6.40 -2.41 12.75
C VAL A 111 -7.82 -2.56 13.32
N PHE A 112 -8.60 -1.48 13.33
CA PHE A 112 -10.00 -1.52 13.76
C PHE A 112 -10.84 -2.45 12.89
N LEU A 113 -10.64 -2.41 11.58
CA LEU A 113 -11.32 -3.30 10.64
C LEU A 113 -10.92 -4.78 10.86
N THR A 114 -9.65 -5.05 11.13
CA THR A 114 -9.14 -6.39 11.43
C THR A 114 -9.78 -6.97 12.69
N VAL A 115 -9.95 -6.17 13.75
CA VAL A 115 -10.61 -6.63 14.98
C VAL A 115 -12.07 -7.02 14.69
N ALA A 116 -12.81 -6.18 13.97
CA ALA A 116 -14.19 -6.50 13.58
C ALA A 116 -14.28 -7.73 12.67
N GLY A 117 -13.37 -7.86 11.70
CA GLY A 117 -13.30 -9.00 10.79
C GLY A 117 -12.98 -10.31 11.51
N LEU A 118 -12.09 -10.27 12.50
CA LEU A 118 -11.70 -11.44 13.30
C LEU A 118 -12.87 -11.97 14.14
N ILE A 119 -13.72 -11.09 14.67
CA ILE A 119 -14.94 -11.49 15.39
C ILE A 119 -15.91 -12.25 14.47
N VAL A 120 -16.13 -11.73 13.27
CA VAL A 120 -16.98 -12.40 12.27
C VAL A 120 -16.38 -13.74 11.85
N PHE A 121 -15.06 -13.79 11.63
CA PHE A 121 -14.34 -15.00 11.26
C PHE A 121 -14.44 -16.08 12.34
N ILE A 122 -14.21 -15.74 13.61
CA ILE A 122 -14.34 -16.69 14.74
C ILE A 122 -15.78 -17.23 14.82
N THR A 123 -16.78 -16.36 14.67
CA THR A 123 -18.19 -16.80 14.70
C THR A 123 -18.50 -17.76 13.56
N GLN A 124 -17.98 -17.49 12.36
CA GLN A 124 -18.15 -18.33 11.19
C GLN A 124 -17.50 -19.71 11.39
N VAL A 125 -16.28 -19.76 11.94
CA VAL A 125 -15.57 -21.01 12.25
C VAL A 125 -16.29 -21.80 13.35
N SER A 126 -16.75 -21.14 14.41
CA SER A 126 -17.44 -21.79 15.53
C SER A 126 -18.81 -22.35 15.15
N THR A 127 -19.51 -21.72 14.22
CA THR A 127 -20.86 -22.15 13.79
C THR A 127 -20.79 -23.23 12.72
N GLY A 128 -19.66 -23.37 12.02
CA GLY A 128 -19.50 -24.29 10.89
C GLY A 128 -20.32 -23.92 9.64
N ASN A 129 -21.07 -22.81 9.70
CA ASN A 129 -21.92 -22.33 8.63
C ASN A 129 -21.35 -21.03 8.05
N TRP A 130 -21.15 -21.02 6.73
CA TRP A 130 -20.69 -19.85 6.00
C TRP A 130 -21.73 -18.72 6.03
N ASP A 131 -23.03 -19.04 6.14
CA ASP A 131 -24.11 -18.05 6.16
C ASP A 131 -24.53 -17.69 7.59
N THR A 132 -23.67 -16.91 8.25
CA THR A 132 -23.96 -16.35 9.58
C THR A 132 -24.74 -15.03 9.44
N ALA A 133 -25.75 -14.81 10.28
CA ALA A 133 -26.55 -13.59 10.31
C ALA A 133 -25.74 -12.29 10.50
N LEU A 134 -24.52 -12.36 11.02
CA LEU A 134 -23.60 -11.24 11.22
C LEU A 134 -23.02 -10.65 9.92
N ARG A 135 -23.02 -11.41 8.81
CA ARG A 135 -22.39 -11.01 7.54
C ARG A 135 -22.96 -9.72 6.95
N PRO A 136 -24.29 -9.55 6.78
CA PRO A 136 -24.84 -8.28 6.26
C PRO A 136 -24.55 -7.09 7.19
N TYR A 137 -24.56 -7.29 8.52
CA TYR A 137 -24.23 -6.23 9.47
C TYR A 137 -22.77 -5.79 9.35
N PHE A 138 -21.85 -6.74 9.17
CA PHE A 138 -20.44 -6.44 8.90
C PHE A 138 -20.27 -5.65 7.58
N ALA A 139 -21.02 -5.99 6.53
CA ALA A 139 -20.97 -5.24 5.27
C ALA A 139 -21.41 -3.78 5.46
N VAL A 140 -22.51 -3.53 6.19
CA VAL A 140 -22.95 -2.16 6.55
C VAL A 140 -21.89 -1.43 7.37
N PHE A 141 -21.26 -2.11 8.31
CA PHE A 141 -20.16 -1.56 9.10
C PHE A 141 -18.96 -1.17 8.23
N VAL A 142 -18.54 -2.01 7.27
CA VAL A 142 -17.43 -1.70 6.34
C VAL A 142 -17.77 -0.48 5.48
N MET A 143 -19.02 -0.34 5.03
CA MET A 143 -19.47 0.85 4.28
C MET A 143 -19.35 2.13 5.11
N ILE A 144 -19.82 2.11 6.37
CA ILE A 144 -19.72 3.24 7.28
C ILE A 144 -18.25 3.55 7.60
N TRP A 145 -17.47 2.52 7.91
CA TRP A 145 -16.04 2.63 8.20
C TRP A 145 -15.30 3.32 7.06
N THR A 146 -15.55 2.91 5.80
CA THR A 146 -14.89 3.47 4.62
C THR A 146 -15.15 4.97 4.51
N PHE A 147 -16.40 5.40 4.72
CA PHE A 147 -16.77 6.80 4.73
C PHE A 147 -16.04 7.57 5.84
N VAL A 148 -16.03 7.04 7.06
CA VAL A 148 -15.36 7.65 8.22
C VAL A 148 -13.85 7.79 7.99
N VAL A 149 -13.17 6.77 7.45
CA VAL A 149 -11.73 6.82 7.17
C VAL A 149 -11.40 7.94 6.18
N LEU A 150 -12.20 8.10 5.13
CA LEU A 150 -12.00 9.13 4.11
C LEU A 150 -12.26 10.54 4.66
N VAL A 151 -13.31 10.72 5.46
CA VAL A 151 -13.60 12.02 6.11
C VAL A 151 -12.50 12.38 7.11
N ASN A 152 -12.08 11.42 7.93
CA ASN A 152 -10.99 11.61 8.88
C ASN A 152 -9.67 11.93 8.16
N TRP A 153 -9.40 11.29 7.03
CA TRP A 153 -8.25 11.64 6.22
C TRP A 153 -8.31 13.06 5.70
N LYS A 154 -9.45 13.50 5.14
CA LYS A 154 -9.60 14.88 4.65
C LYS A 154 -9.34 15.89 5.76
N LYS A 155 -9.85 15.64 6.97
CA LYS A 155 -9.59 16.48 8.15
C LYS A 155 -8.10 16.47 8.53
N ARG A 156 -7.47 15.30 8.60
CA ARG A 156 -6.05 15.15 8.98
C ARG A 156 -5.12 15.78 7.93
N ALA A 157 -5.40 15.57 6.65
CA ALA A 157 -4.64 16.14 5.55
C ALA A 157 -4.68 17.67 5.58
N ASN A 158 -5.86 18.27 5.83
CA ASN A 158 -5.99 19.73 5.99
C ASN A 158 -5.23 20.25 7.22
N PHE A 159 -5.27 19.51 8.34
CA PHE A 159 -4.51 19.88 9.53
C PHE A 159 -3.00 19.87 9.27
N LEU A 160 -2.48 18.84 8.61
CA LEU A 160 -1.06 18.74 8.24
C LEU A 160 -0.67 19.82 7.23
N ALA A 161 -1.52 20.11 6.24
CA ALA A 161 -1.30 21.21 5.29
C ALA A 161 -1.26 22.57 5.97
N TYR A 162 -2.04 22.77 7.04
CA TYR A 162 -1.98 23.98 7.84
C TYR A 162 -0.69 24.04 8.68
N GLU A 163 -0.32 22.93 9.34
CA GLU A 163 0.89 22.83 10.15
C GLU A 163 2.17 23.08 9.34
N TRP A 164 2.25 22.53 8.13
CA TRP A 164 3.37 22.72 7.20
C TRP A 164 3.28 24.01 6.38
N GLY A 165 2.21 24.81 6.54
CA GLY A 165 2.08 26.10 5.87
C GLY A 165 1.71 26.05 4.38
N THR A 166 1.20 24.92 3.88
CA THR A 166 0.87 24.71 2.45
C THR A 166 -0.60 24.55 2.12
N MET A 167 -1.47 24.92 3.04
CA MET A 167 -2.93 24.94 2.85
C MET A 167 -3.39 25.68 1.57
N ASN A 168 -2.67 26.72 1.15
CA ASN A 168 -2.98 27.52 -0.06
C ASN A 168 -1.90 27.43 -1.15
N TYR A 169 -0.98 26.47 -1.05
CA TYR A 169 0.10 26.33 -2.02
C TYR A 169 -0.45 25.76 -3.33
N GLN A 170 -0.39 26.57 -4.40
CA GLN A 170 -0.59 26.09 -5.76
C GLN A 170 0.79 25.98 -6.41
N GLU A 171 1.19 24.76 -6.75
CA GLU A 171 2.46 24.54 -7.44
C GLU A 171 2.40 25.21 -8.81
N GLN A 172 3.31 26.15 -9.08
CA GLN A 172 3.45 26.76 -10.40
C GLN A 172 3.89 25.64 -11.36
N GLU A 173 2.94 25.11 -12.13
CA GLU A 173 3.21 23.96 -12.97
C GLU A 173 4.13 24.34 -14.14
N VAL A 174 5.32 23.75 -14.17
CA VAL A 174 6.25 23.96 -15.28
C VAL A 174 5.75 23.31 -16.55
N THR A 175 5.90 24.00 -17.68
CA THR A 175 5.67 23.44 -19.00
C THR A 175 6.67 22.32 -19.28
N ARG A 176 6.17 21.19 -19.76
CA ARG A 176 7.01 20.02 -20.08
C ARG A 176 7.95 20.36 -21.25
N PRO A 177 9.25 20.00 -21.21
CA PRO A 177 10.18 20.27 -22.31
C PRO A 177 9.79 19.66 -23.66
N GLN A 178 9.05 18.54 -23.64
CA GLN A 178 8.56 17.84 -24.83
C GLN A 178 7.21 18.37 -25.34
N PHE A 179 6.67 19.42 -24.73
CA PHE A 179 5.42 20.03 -25.19
C PHE A 179 5.72 20.90 -26.41
N HIS A 180 4.91 20.75 -27.46
CA HIS A 180 5.05 21.52 -28.70
C HIS A 180 3.72 22.19 -29.08
N GLY A 181 3.80 23.36 -29.68
CA GLY A 181 2.65 24.18 -30.02
C GLY A 181 3.04 25.39 -30.86
N GLU A 182 2.09 26.30 -31.04
CA GLU A 182 2.33 27.60 -31.67
C GLU A 182 2.59 28.62 -30.55
N TYR A 183 3.53 29.55 -30.77
CA TYR A 183 3.77 30.63 -29.81
C TYR A 183 2.62 31.62 -29.87
N VAL A 184 2.01 31.89 -28.73
CA VAL A 184 0.93 32.85 -28.56
C VAL A 184 1.27 33.72 -27.35
N THR A 185 1.12 35.03 -27.49
CA THR A 185 1.31 35.98 -26.38
C THR A 185 0.14 35.84 -25.41
N ASP A 186 0.44 35.59 -24.13
CA ASP A 186 -0.60 35.52 -23.09
C ASP A 186 -1.18 36.92 -22.83
N GLU A 187 -2.50 37.04 -22.82
CA GLU A 187 -3.21 38.32 -22.64
C GLU A 187 -3.02 38.91 -21.24
N ILE A 188 -2.70 38.06 -20.25
CA ILE A 188 -2.59 38.46 -18.84
C ILE A 188 -1.15 38.77 -18.45
N THR A 189 -0.21 37.89 -18.83
CA THR A 189 1.21 38.03 -18.43
C THR A 189 2.06 38.74 -19.47
N GLY A 190 1.61 38.84 -20.73
CA GLY A 190 2.40 39.40 -21.83
C GLY A 190 3.58 38.52 -22.28
N GLU A 191 3.72 37.32 -21.70
CA GLU A 191 4.79 36.39 -22.02
C GLU A 191 4.44 35.55 -23.27
N GLU A 192 5.46 35.17 -24.05
CA GLU A 192 5.28 34.25 -25.17
C GLU A 192 5.18 32.81 -24.65
N VAL A 193 3.99 32.23 -24.70
CA VAL A 193 3.72 30.86 -24.23
C VAL A 193 3.39 29.93 -25.39
N LEU A 194 3.86 28.69 -25.32
CA LEU A 194 3.43 27.65 -26.24
C LEU A 194 1.96 27.31 -25.99
N HIS A 195 1.14 27.40 -27.03
CA HIS A 195 -0.26 27.06 -26.98
C HIS A 195 -0.60 25.93 -27.98
N TYR A 196 -1.38 24.95 -27.54
CA TYR A 196 -1.88 23.85 -28.38
C TYR A 196 -3.41 23.85 -28.36
N PRO A 197 -4.08 23.92 -29.53
CA PRO A 197 -5.54 24.05 -29.58
C PRO A 197 -6.24 22.80 -29.03
N LYS A 198 -7.16 23.04 -28.08
CA LYS A 198 -7.86 21.97 -27.36
C LYS A 198 -8.65 21.03 -28.28
N TRP A 199 -9.29 21.53 -29.34
CA TRP A 199 -10.04 20.69 -30.29
C TRP A 199 -9.18 19.61 -30.96
N LYS A 200 -7.94 19.93 -31.35
CA LYS A 200 -7.01 18.93 -31.91
C LYS A 200 -6.69 17.86 -30.88
N ARG A 201 -6.61 18.21 -29.59
CA ARG A 201 -6.42 17.26 -28.48
C ARG A 201 -7.65 16.39 -28.25
N TRP A 202 -8.86 16.96 -28.32
CA TRP A 202 -10.12 16.20 -28.23
C TRP A 202 -10.22 15.12 -29.31
N LEU A 203 -9.81 15.40 -30.54
CA LEU A 203 -9.74 14.39 -31.60
C LEU A 203 -8.80 13.22 -31.23
N LYS A 204 -7.67 13.50 -30.56
CA LYS A 204 -6.74 12.47 -30.08
C LYS A 204 -7.33 11.65 -28.92
N TYR A 205 -8.21 12.23 -28.10
CA TYR A 205 -8.96 11.50 -27.09
C TYR A 205 -9.92 10.47 -27.69
N CYS A 206 -10.54 10.79 -28.83
CA CYS A 206 -11.38 9.82 -29.55
C CYS A 206 -10.61 8.60 -30.05
N ILE A 207 -9.28 8.63 -30.11
CA ILE A 207 -8.44 7.49 -30.52
C ILE A 207 -7.84 6.80 -29.28
N SER A 208 -7.23 7.58 -28.39
CA SER A 208 -6.53 7.04 -27.21
C SER A 208 -7.47 6.33 -26.24
N LEU A 209 -8.65 6.89 -25.96
CA LEU A 209 -9.60 6.33 -25.00
C LEU A 209 -10.15 4.98 -25.48
N PRO A 210 -10.64 4.81 -26.73
CA PRO A 210 -11.04 3.50 -27.21
C PRO A 210 -9.91 2.48 -27.24
N VAL A 211 -8.67 2.88 -27.58
CA VAL A 211 -7.52 1.97 -27.57
C VAL A 211 -7.22 1.48 -26.16
N THR A 212 -7.21 2.36 -25.16
CA THR A 212 -7.00 1.93 -23.77
C THR A 212 -8.15 1.06 -23.26
N LEU A 213 -9.39 1.42 -23.57
CA LEU A 213 -10.56 0.61 -23.20
C LEU A 213 -10.56 -0.76 -23.89
N LEU A 214 -10.23 -0.82 -25.17
CA LEU A 214 -10.14 -2.08 -25.91
C LEU A 214 -9.10 -3.00 -25.30
N PHE A 215 -7.94 -2.46 -24.91
CA PHE A 215 -6.92 -3.23 -24.21
C PHE A 215 -7.44 -3.73 -22.85
N THR A 216 -8.03 -2.87 -22.02
CA THR A 216 -8.55 -3.28 -20.70
C THR A 216 -9.65 -4.34 -20.82
N PHE A 217 -10.66 -4.12 -21.67
CA PHE A 217 -11.72 -5.11 -21.88
C PHE A 217 -11.20 -6.39 -22.53
N GLY A 218 -10.25 -6.28 -23.46
CA GLY A 218 -9.60 -7.44 -24.06
C GLY A 218 -8.88 -8.30 -23.03
N THR A 219 -8.13 -7.68 -22.11
CA THR A 219 -7.46 -8.43 -21.04
C THR A 219 -8.42 -9.07 -20.04
N LEU A 220 -9.50 -8.36 -19.66
CA LEU A 220 -10.57 -8.93 -18.84
C LEU A 220 -11.22 -10.13 -19.54
N PHE A 221 -11.45 -10.02 -20.85
CA PHE A 221 -11.96 -11.13 -21.64
C PHE A 221 -11.00 -12.33 -21.65
N VAL A 222 -9.68 -12.11 -21.83
CA VAL A 222 -8.68 -13.20 -21.75
C VAL A 222 -8.67 -13.86 -20.37
N ILE A 223 -8.71 -13.07 -19.29
CA ILE A 223 -8.75 -13.58 -17.92
C ILE A 223 -9.98 -14.47 -17.73
N LEU A 224 -11.18 -13.96 -18.07
CA LEU A 224 -12.42 -14.71 -17.97
C LEU A 224 -12.42 -15.95 -18.86
N TRP A 225 -11.85 -15.85 -20.05
CA TRP A 225 -11.74 -16.97 -20.99
C TRP A 225 -10.86 -18.10 -20.44
N VAL A 226 -9.71 -17.76 -19.86
CA VAL A 226 -8.82 -18.73 -19.21
C VAL A 226 -9.51 -19.38 -18.01
N HIS A 227 -10.18 -18.59 -17.17
CA HIS A 227 -10.93 -19.10 -16.02
C HIS A 227 -12.08 -20.02 -16.43
N ALA A 228 -12.91 -19.62 -17.41
CA ALA A 228 -14.03 -20.42 -17.88
C ALA A 228 -13.57 -21.75 -18.48
N ASN A 229 -12.48 -21.75 -19.25
CA ASN A 229 -11.90 -22.98 -19.79
C ASN A 229 -11.32 -23.87 -18.69
N ARG A 230 -10.66 -23.28 -17.69
CA ARG A 230 -10.15 -24.02 -16.51
C ARG A 230 -11.29 -24.68 -15.75
N ASP A 231 -12.37 -23.96 -15.46
CA ASP A 231 -13.50 -24.47 -14.69
C ASP A 231 -14.24 -25.59 -15.45
N LEU A 232 -14.41 -25.43 -16.77
CA LEU A 232 -15.02 -26.47 -17.60
C LEU A 232 -14.16 -27.73 -17.69
N GLN A 233 -12.84 -27.58 -17.80
CA GLN A 233 -11.91 -28.71 -17.82
C GLN A 233 -11.86 -29.42 -16.47
N LEU A 234 -11.84 -28.67 -15.37
CA LEU A 234 -11.89 -29.23 -14.02
C LEU A 234 -13.19 -30.00 -13.80
N ALA A 235 -14.33 -29.46 -14.21
CA ALA A 235 -15.62 -30.15 -14.09
C ALA A 235 -15.65 -31.46 -14.90
N LYS A 236 -15.13 -31.47 -16.14
CA LYS A 236 -15.03 -32.68 -16.97
C LYS A 236 -14.11 -33.73 -16.33
N TYR A 237 -12.97 -33.29 -15.81
CA TYR A 237 -11.99 -34.16 -15.16
C TYR A 237 -12.56 -34.81 -13.89
N LEU A 238 -13.31 -34.05 -13.07
CA LEU A 238 -13.96 -34.59 -11.87
C LEU A 238 -15.09 -35.56 -12.21
N ASP A 239 -15.87 -35.27 -13.25
CA ASP A 239 -16.95 -36.12 -13.76
C ASP A 239 -16.42 -37.48 -14.26
N GLU A 240 -15.35 -37.47 -15.06
CA GLU A 240 -14.68 -38.67 -15.57
C GLU A 240 -14.11 -39.54 -14.43
N LYS A 241 -13.49 -38.90 -13.43
CA LYS A 241 -12.91 -39.61 -12.27
C LYS A 241 -13.99 -40.15 -11.33
N HIS A 242 -15.14 -39.47 -11.20
CA HIS A 242 -16.30 -39.97 -10.44
C HIS A 242 -16.90 -41.23 -11.08
N HIS A 243 -16.97 -41.29 -12.41
CA HIS A 243 -17.47 -42.45 -13.13
C HIS A 243 -16.48 -43.64 -13.19
N GLY A 244 -15.28 -43.50 -12.61
CA GLY A 244 -14.26 -44.56 -12.57
C GLY A 244 -13.69 -44.91 -13.95
N GLU A 245 -13.90 -44.04 -14.94
CA GLU A 245 -13.45 -44.26 -16.32
C GLU A 245 -11.98 -43.84 -16.42
N SER A 246 -11.06 -44.79 -16.22
CA SER A 246 -9.62 -44.58 -16.36
C SER A 246 -9.25 -44.44 -17.84
N SER A 247 -9.55 -43.29 -18.42
CA SER A 247 -9.21 -42.98 -19.80
C SER A 247 -7.69 -42.91 -19.95
N SER A 248 -7.13 -43.87 -20.68
CA SER A 248 -5.73 -43.93 -21.12
C SER A 248 -5.36 -42.83 -22.14
N ASN A 249 -6.23 -41.84 -22.34
CA ASN A 249 -6.03 -40.72 -23.24
C ASN A 249 -5.25 -39.62 -22.50
N ALA A 250 -4.12 -39.22 -23.07
CA ALA A 250 -3.35 -38.08 -22.56
C ALA A 250 -4.27 -36.86 -22.39
N PHE A 251 -4.23 -36.20 -21.23
CA PHE A 251 -4.99 -34.99 -20.97
C PHE A 251 -4.73 -33.96 -22.09
N GLN A 252 -5.75 -33.66 -22.89
CA GLN A 252 -5.65 -32.70 -23.98
C GLN A 252 -6.19 -31.35 -23.54
N LEU A 253 -5.31 -30.35 -23.50
CA LEU A 253 -5.64 -28.98 -23.18
C LEU A 253 -6.42 -28.35 -24.34
N HIS A 254 -7.75 -28.40 -24.29
CA HIS A 254 -8.61 -27.79 -25.30
C HIS A 254 -9.14 -26.44 -24.82
N PHE A 255 -8.77 -25.37 -25.51
CA PHE A 255 -9.33 -24.04 -25.30
C PHE A 255 -10.43 -23.75 -26.31
N GLY A 256 -11.64 -23.50 -25.83
CA GLY A 256 -12.79 -23.13 -26.65
C GLY A 256 -13.40 -21.82 -26.18
N ILE A 257 -13.91 -21.01 -27.12
CA ILE A 257 -14.75 -19.86 -26.77
C ILE A 257 -16.12 -20.33 -26.25
N SER A 258 -16.54 -21.54 -26.63
CA SER A 258 -17.78 -22.19 -26.18
C SER A 258 -17.83 -22.51 -24.67
N ALA A 259 -16.70 -22.39 -23.95
CA ALA A 259 -16.68 -22.53 -22.50
C ALA A 259 -17.46 -21.41 -21.79
N PHE A 260 -17.61 -20.24 -22.44
CA PHE A 260 -18.43 -19.16 -21.90
C PHE A 260 -19.90 -19.56 -21.86
N GLY A 261 -20.47 -19.56 -20.65
CA GLY A 261 -21.90 -19.83 -20.42
C GLY A 261 -22.26 -21.31 -20.25
N GLN A 262 -21.32 -22.24 -20.40
CA GLN A 262 -21.56 -23.65 -20.04
C GLN A 262 -21.47 -23.82 -18.52
N LYS A 263 -22.57 -24.28 -17.91
CA LYS A 263 -22.60 -24.67 -16.50
C LYS A 263 -22.67 -26.19 -16.45
N LYS A 264 -21.61 -26.82 -15.96
CA LYS A 264 -21.66 -28.23 -15.52
C LYS A 264 -21.81 -28.25 -14.00
N PRO A 265 -22.63 -29.15 -13.43
CA PRO A 265 -22.70 -29.29 -11.99
C PRO A 265 -21.33 -29.72 -11.46
N VAL A 266 -20.85 -29.04 -10.42
CA VAL A 266 -19.64 -29.47 -9.71
C VAL A 266 -20.05 -30.69 -8.89
N VAL A 267 -19.53 -31.86 -9.25
CA VAL A 267 -19.75 -33.08 -8.48
C VAL A 267 -18.98 -32.95 -7.17
N GLU A 268 -19.69 -33.08 -6.05
CA GLU A 268 -19.10 -33.08 -4.72
C GLU A 268 -18.36 -34.41 -4.53
N LEU A 269 -17.03 -34.35 -4.61
CA LEU A 269 -16.15 -35.48 -4.34
C LEU A 269 -15.45 -35.25 -3.01
N ASP A 270 -15.44 -36.28 -2.15
CA ASP A 270 -14.55 -36.29 -0.99
C ASP A 270 -13.10 -36.19 -1.49
N ILE A 271 -12.38 -35.18 -1.03
CA ILE A 271 -11.00 -34.92 -1.43
C ILE A 271 -10.11 -36.00 -0.80
N THR A 272 -10.01 -37.15 -1.47
CA THR A 272 -9.10 -38.23 -1.08
C THR A 272 -7.65 -37.82 -1.33
N GLY A 273 -6.71 -38.27 -0.50
CA GLY A 273 -5.27 -37.98 -0.65
C GLY A 273 -4.74 -38.29 -2.05
N ASP A 274 -5.25 -39.34 -2.69
CA ASP A 274 -4.88 -39.76 -4.05
C ASP A 274 -5.23 -38.74 -5.15
N LEU A 275 -6.24 -37.90 -4.93
CA LEU A 275 -6.61 -36.82 -5.86
C LEU A 275 -5.59 -35.68 -5.81
N LEU A 276 -5.04 -35.39 -4.63
CA LEU A 276 -4.07 -34.31 -4.43
C LEU A 276 -2.69 -34.64 -5.01
N TYR A 277 -2.35 -35.92 -5.18
CA TYR A 277 -1.10 -36.35 -5.81
C TYR A 277 -1.19 -36.43 -7.35
N ASP A 278 -2.38 -36.26 -7.94
CA ASP A 278 -2.53 -36.30 -9.39
C ASP A 278 -1.97 -35.01 -10.03
N PRO A 279 -0.94 -35.11 -10.89
CA PRO A 279 -0.30 -33.94 -11.50
C PRO A 279 -1.25 -33.14 -12.40
N VAL A 280 -2.24 -33.79 -13.04
CA VAL A 280 -3.21 -33.12 -13.91
C VAL A 280 -4.18 -32.29 -13.07
N PHE A 281 -4.61 -32.83 -11.93
CA PHE A 281 -5.48 -32.13 -10.98
C PHE A 281 -4.77 -30.88 -10.41
N LEU A 282 -3.52 -31.01 -9.96
CA LEU A 282 -2.74 -29.89 -9.46
C LEU A 282 -2.47 -28.82 -10.54
N PHE A 283 -2.22 -29.25 -11.77
CA PHE A 283 -2.04 -28.35 -12.91
C PHE A 283 -3.31 -27.54 -13.22
N LEU A 284 -4.48 -28.19 -13.24
CA LEU A 284 -5.78 -27.53 -13.45
C LEU A 284 -6.14 -26.58 -12.31
N LEU A 285 -5.93 -27.02 -11.06
CA LEU A 285 -6.32 -26.29 -9.85
C LEU A 285 -5.42 -25.07 -9.60
N ALA A 286 -4.10 -25.26 -9.66
CA ALA A 286 -3.11 -24.25 -9.27
C ALA A 286 -2.21 -23.79 -10.42
N GLY A 287 -1.80 -24.71 -11.30
CA GLY A 287 -0.86 -24.40 -12.39
C GLY A 287 -1.39 -23.39 -13.41
N MET A 288 -2.60 -23.60 -13.92
CA MET A 288 -3.25 -22.71 -14.89
C MET A 288 -3.50 -21.29 -14.34
N PRO A 289 -4.06 -21.10 -13.13
CA PRO A 289 -4.12 -19.79 -12.49
C PRO A 289 -2.75 -19.15 -12.24
N ALA A 290 -1.74 -19.92 -11.85
CA ALA A 290 -0.39 -19.41 -11.63
C ALA A 290 0.24 -18.89 -12.94
N MET A 291 0.02 -19.59 -14.06
CA MET A 291 0.46 -19.15 -15.39
C MET A 291 -0.20 -17.82 -15.81
N LEU A 292 -1.50 -17.65 -15.52
CA LEU A 292 -2.19 -16.36 -15.72
C LEU A 292 -1.55 -15.27 -14.84
N GLY A 293 -1.29 -15.59 -13.56
CA GLY A 293 -0.58 -14.70 -12.64
C GLY A 293 0.77 -14.23 -13.16
N LEU A 294 1.53 -15.11 -13.82
CA LEU A 294 2.81 -14.78 -14.45
C LEU A 294 2.66 -13.94 -15.74
N CYS A 295 1.56 -14.09 -16.46
CA CYS A 295 1.25 -13.30 -17.66
C CYS A 295 0.84 -11.86 -17.34
N LEU A 296 0.20 -11.62 -16.19
CA LEU A 296 -0.27 -10.29 -15.79
C LEU A 296 0.83 -9.20 -15.75
N PRO A 297 2.03 -9.45 -15.17
CA PRO A 297 3.14 -8.51 -15.25
C PRO A 297 3.56 -8.15 -16.68
N LEU A 298 3.53 -9.12 -17.60
CA LEU A 298 3.86 -8.90 -19.01
C LEU A 298 2.81 -8.02 -19.69
N LEU A 299 1.53 -8.28 -19.46
CA LEU A 299 0.43 -7.43 -19.95
C LEU A 299 0.51 -6.01 -19.39
N ASN A 300 0.83 -5.85 -18.10
CA ASN A 300 1.04 -4.56 -17.46
C ASN A 300 2.23 -3.80 -18.09
N PHE A 301 3.32 -4.49 -18.41
CA PHE A 301 4.45 -3.89 -19.11
C PHE A 301 4.08 -3.40 -20.51
N ILE A 302 3.34 -4.20 -21.28
CA ILE A 302 2.84 -3.81 -22.61
C ILE A 302 1.92 -2.60 -22.50
N LEU A 303 0.98 -2.61 -21.55
CA LEU A 303 0.08 -1.48 -21.34
C LEU A 303 0.82 -0.22 -20.93
N MET A 304 1.83 -0.32 -20.07
CA MET A 304 2.63 0.83 -19.66
C MET A 304 3.29 1.48 -20.87
N ARG A 305 3.88 0.68 -21.77
CA ARG A 305 4.47 1.18 -23.02
C ARG A 305 3.43 1.81 -23.93
N LEU A 306 2.28 1.16 -24.11
CA LEU A 306 1.17 1.68 -24.92
C LEU A 306 0.63 3.00 -24.34
N SER A 307 0.44 3.06 -23.02
CA SER A 307 -0.09 4.22 -22.32
C SER A 307 0.85 5.41 -22.44
N VAL A 308 2.17 5.21 -22.30
CA VAL A 308 3.17 6.27 -22.52
C VAL A 308 3.14 6.76 -23.96
N LEU A 309 3.03 5.86 -24.95
CA LEU A 309 2.95 6.22 -26.37
C LEU A 309 1.71 7.08 -26.66
N LEU A 310 0.54 6.66 -26.18
CA LEU A 310 -0.71 7.40 -26.33
C LEU A 310 -0.66 8.75 -25.60
N ASN A 311 -0.10 8.79 -24.39
CA ASN A 311 0.01 10.02 -23.61
C ASN A 311 0.97 11.03 -24.24
N ASN A 312 2.05 10.55 -24.88
CA ASN A 312 2.94 11.39 -25.67
C ASN A 312 2.24 11.91 -26.93
N PHE A 313 1.43 11.07 -27.58
CA PHE A 313 0.62 11.48 -28.73
C PHE A 313 -0.37 12.61 -28.38
N GLU A 314 -0.99 12.58 -27.20
CA GLU A 314 -1.96 13.59 -26.74
C GLU A 314 -1.35 14.98 -26.43
N ASN A 315 -0.03 15.06 -26.25
CA ASN A 315 0.73 16.31 -26.11
C ASN A 315 0.20 17.25 -24.98
N TYR A 316 0.44 16.88 -23.73
CA TYR A 316 0.08 17.66 -22.53
C TYR A 316 1.05 18.82 -22.25
N ARG A 317 0.51 19.92 -21.71
CA ARG A 317 1.28 21.15 -21.45
C ARG A 317 2.16 21.00 -20.21
N THR A 318 1.57 20.56 -19.10
CA THR A 318 2.27 20.46 -17.81
C THR A 318 2.66 19.01 -17.48
N VAL A 319 3.68 18.87 -16.62
CA VAL A 319 4.12 17.54 -16.15
C VAL A 319 3.03 16.88 -15.31
N SER A 320 2.29 17.66 -14.51
CA SER A 320 1.18 17.17 -13.68
C SER A 320 0.02 16.64 -14.51
N GLU A 321 -0.44 17.37 -15.53
CA GLU A 321 -1.46 16.89 -16.46
C GLU A 321 -1.03 15.59 -17.13
N TYR A 322 0.19 15.56 -17.67
CA TYR A 322 0.75 14.37 -18.30
C TYR A 322 0.72 13.16 -17.35
N ARG A 323 1.23 13.33 -16.13
CA ARG A 323 1.28 12.25 -15.13
C ARG A 323 -0.12 11.80 -14.70
N THR A 324 -1.04 12.73 -14.47
CA THR A 324 -2.42 12.42 -14.05
C THR A 324 -3.13 11.56 -15.09
N HIS A 325 -3.07 11.94 -16.36
CA HIS A 325 -3.70 11.16 -17.43
C HIS A 325 -3.00 9.82 -17.68
N LEU A 326 -1.68 9.74 -17.49
CA LEU A 326 -0.96 8.46 -17.54
C LEU A 326 -1.40 7.53 -16.40
N ILE A 327 -1.52 8.07 -15.19
CA ILE A 327 -1.98 7.32 -14.00
C ILE A 327 -3.39 6.81 -14.24
N ILE A 328 -4.31 7.63 -14.75
CA ILE A 328 -5.69 7.21 -15.03
C ILE A 328 -5.72 6.01 -15.99
N LYS A 329 -4.97 6.06 -17.10
CA LYS A 329 -4.93 4.95 -18.08
C LYS A 329 -4.38 3.65 -17.50
N VAL A 330 -3.30 3.76 -16.73
CA VAL A 330 -2.66 2.58 -16.11
C VAL A 330 -3.51 2.04 -14.96
N PHE A 331 -4.12 2.93 -14.17
CA PHE A 331 -4.95 2.57 -13.03
C PHE A 331 -6.20 1.81 -13.47
N SER A 332 -6.87 2.24 -14.54
CA SER A 332 -8.07 1.56 -15.06
C SER A 332 -7.84 0.10 -15.48
N PHE A 333 -6.60 -0.32 -15.72
CA PHE A 333 -6.24 -1.72 -15.98
C PHE A 333 -5.81 -2.49 -14.73
N ARG A 334 -5.11 -1.79 -13.82
CA ARG A 334 -4.58 -2.42 -12.60
C ARG A 334 -5.65 -2.64 -11.54
N PHE A 335 -6.71 -1.85 -11.58
CA PHE A 335 -7.95 -2.09 -10.84
C PHE A 335 -8.65 -3.32 -11.41
#